data_AF-B0VZM1-F1
#
_entry.id   AF-B0VZM1-F1
#
_cell.length_a   1.000
_cell.length_b   1.000
_cell.length_c   1.000
_cell.angle_alpha   90.00
_cell.angle_beta   90.00
_cell.angle_gamma   90.00
#
_symmetry.space_group_name_H-M   'P 1'
#
loop_
_entity.id
_entity.type
_entity.pdbx_description
1 polymer ?
#
loop_
_entity_poly.entity_id
_entity_poly.type
_entity_poly.pdbx_seq_one_letter_code
_entity_poly.pdbx_strand_id
1 'polypeptide(L)'
;MFCWFFMLHSLASFCAEGFPTNSSDDFGYELLLAKMDFLEYKFLEMQVEMKEHSEAILYNQNRNKQDVLDQTSDILEQQKMTANHDAIKQSIFELRPKKHPSDNSKLVEVLIKGKAVQSQKSETIASCEDEQTKQSGLYSLSVENSTAFQVYCEQRLQGGGWIVIQNRFDGSVDFYRNWVDYKEGFGNLSGEFWMGLEKIHLVGWF
;
A
#
# COMPACT_ATOMS: atom_id res chain seq x y z
N MET A 1 38.14 -10.34 62.62
CA MET A 1 38.76 -11.62 63.03
C MET A 1 39.55 -11.29 64.28
N PHE A 2 39.16 -11.64 65.50
CA PHE A 2 38.76 -12.97 65.97
C PHE A 2 37.84 -12.83 67.21
N CYS A 3 36.73 -13.57 67.24
CA CYS A 3 36.14 -14.03 68.50
C CYS A 3 36.60 -15.47 68.69
N TRP A 4 37.39 -15.73 69.73
CA TRP A 4 37.62 -17.08 70.23
C TRP A 4 36.63 -17.40 71.36
N PHE A 5 36.26 -18.67 71.41
CA PHE A 5 35.08 -19.23 72.06
C PHE A 5 35.39 -19.84 73.45
N PHE A 6 34.36 -19.90 74.31
CA PHE A 6 34.17 -20.70 75.54
C PHE A 6 34.86 -20.22 76.85
N MET A 7 34.28 -20.27 78.06
CA MET A 7 33.25 -21.15 78.67
C MET A 7 32.51 -20.47 79.85
N LEU A 8 31.25 -20.90 80.09
CA LEU A 8 30.54 -21.10 81.36
C LEU A 8 30.73 -20.13 82.55
N HIS A 9 29.72 -19.29 82.81
CA HIS A 9 28.78 -19.44 83.94
C HIS A 9 27.75 -18.30 83.94
N SER A 10 26.55 -18.63 84.41
CA SER A 10 25.47 -17.69 84.72
C SER A 10 25.96 -16.47 85.50
N LEU A 11 25.82 -15.28 84.91
CA LEU A 11 25.11 -14.11 85.45
C LEU A 11 25.44 -12.89 84.57
N ALA A 12 24.39 -12.13 84.26
CA ALA A 12 24.48 -10.92 83.47
C ALA A 12 25.56 -9.96 84.00
N SER A 13 26.43 -9.51 83.10
CA SER A 13 27.06 -8.19 83.19
C SER A 13 27.35 -7.71 81.78
N PHE A 14 26.35 -6.99 81.26
CA PHE A 14 26.54 -5.65 80.70
C PHE A 14 27.92 -5.38 80.07
N CYS A 15 28.02 -5.58 78.76
CA CYS A 15 28.72 -4.62 77.92
C CYS A 15 27.65 -3.68 77.35
N ALA A 16 27.20 -2.73 78.16
CA ALA A 16 26.62 -1.50 77.64
C ALA A 16 27.70 -0.43 77.73
N GLU A 17 28.58 -0.41 76.75
CA GLU A 17 29.28 0.82 76.37
C GLU A 17 28.65 1.26 75.06
N GLY A 18 28.09 2.47 75.11
CA GLY A 18 27.11 2.96 74.16
C GLY A 18 27.60 2.95 72.73
N PHE A 19 26.79 2.37 71.85
CA PHE A 19 26.64 3.00 70.55
C PHE A 19 25.98 4.36 70.80
N PRO A 20 26.61 5.49 70.42
CA PRO A 20 25.90 6.75 70.38
C PRO A 20 24.74 6.54 69.40
N THR A 21 23.51 6.64 69.90
CA THR A 21 22.34 6.86 69.07
C THR A 21 22.50 8.23 68.42
N ASN A 22 23.23 8.30 67.31
CA ASN A 22 23.06 9.40 66.38
C ASN A 22 21.73 9.19 65.66
N SER A 23 20.69 9.76 66.26
CA SER A 23 19.35 9.91 65.69
C SER A 23 19.32 10.91 64.52
N SER A 24 20.22 10.75 63.55
CA SER A 24 20.24 11.53 62.29
C SER A 24 20.60 10.73 61.06
N ASP A 25 21.23 9.56 61.21
CA ASP A 25 21.77 8.80 60.07
C ASP A 25 20.86 7.62 59.66
N ASP A 26 19.80 7.37 60.45
CA ASP A 26 18.77 6.34 60.24
C ASP A 26 17.81 6.67 59.09
N PHE A 27 17.53 7.97 58.89
CA PHE A 27 16.54 8.42 57.91
C PHE A 27 17.11 8.52 56.47
N GLY A 28 18.43 8.59 56.33
CA GLY A 28 19.08 8.81 55.04
C GLY A 28 19.06 7.59 54.11
N TYR A 29 19.30 6.41 54.67
CA TYR A 29 19.25 5.16 53.90
C TYR A 29 17.81 4.71 53.64
N GLU A 30 16.87 4.94 54.56
CA GLU A 30 15.44 4.66 54.33
C GLU A 30 14.91 5.46 53.12
N LEU A 31 15.31 6.74 53.00
CA LEU A 31 14.97 7.56 51.84
C LEU A 31 15.64 7.07 50.56
N LEU A 32 16.87 6.58 50.63
CA LEU A 32 17.57 6.02 49.48
C LEU A 32 16.96 4.69 49.03
N LEU A 33 16.57 3.82 49.96
CA LEU A 33 15.86 2.57 49.69
C LEU A 33 14.51 2.86 49.04
N ALA A 34 13.71 3.78 49.60
CA ALA A 34 12.44 4.18 49.01
C ALA A 34 12.59 4.75 47.58
N LYS A 35 13.67 5.48 47.31
CA LYS A 35 13.97 5.97 45.95
C LYS A 35 14.42 4.84 45.02
N MET A 36 15.14 3.85 45.52
CA MET A 36 15.58 2.69 44.76
C MET A 36 14.39 1.80 44.40
N ASP A 37 13.52 1.49 45.37
CA ASP A 37 12.28 0.74 45.18
C ASP A 37 11.35 1.43 44.17
N PHE A 38 11.27 2.76 44.23
CA PHE A 38 10.49 3.54 43.27
C PHE A 38 11.05 3.44 41.84
N LEU A 39 12.37 3.45 41.69
CA LEU A 39 13.01 3.29 40.39
C LEU A 39 12.86 1.86 39.86
N GLU A 40 12.97 0.86 40.72
CA GLU A 40 12.73 -0.55 40.37
C GLU A 40 11.28 -0.76 39.93
N TYR A 41 10.32 -0.20 40.65
CA TYR A 41 8.90 -0.23 40.26
C TYR A 41 8.67 0.40 38.89
N LYS A 42 9.21 1.62 38.66
CA LYS A 42 9.08 2.29 37.36
C LYS A 42 9.75 1.55 36.22
N PHE A 43 10.88 0.91 36.49
CA PHE A 43 11.56 0.09 35.50
C PHE A 43 10.72 -1.13 35.14
N LEU A 44 10.13 -1.80 36.13
CA LEU A 44 9.22 -2.92 35.92
C LEU A 44 7.96 -2.50 35.14
N GLU A 45 7.34 -1.38 35.50
CA GLU A 45 6.18 -0.83 34.79
C GLU A 45 6.50 -0.59 33.32
N MET A 46 7.61 0.10 33.03
CA MET A 46 8.06 0.34 31.66
C MET A 46 8.39 -0.95 30.91
N GLN A 47 8.95 -1.97 31.57
CA GLN A 47 9.19 -3.27 30.96
C GLN A 47 7.89 -4.01 30.64
N VAL A 48 6.88 -3.92 31.51
CA VAL A 48 5.56 -4.50 31.28
C VAL A 48 4.89 -3.82 30.09
N GLU A 49 4.87 -2.49 30.06
CA GLU A 49 4.30 -1.73 28.93
C GLU A 49 4.99 -2.07 27.60
N MET A 50 6.32 -2.17 27.59
CA MET A 50 7.08 -2.54 26.40
C MET A 50 6.73 -3.95 25.93
N LYS A 51 6.54 -4.88 26.87
CA LYS A 51 6.16 -6.26 26.57
C LYS A 51 4.74 -6.34 26.01
N GLU A 52 3.78 -5.67 26.63
CA GLU A 52 2.39 -5.59 26.16
C GLU A 52 2.31 -4.98 24.76
N HIS A 53 3.05 -3.88 24.53
CA HIS A 53 3.13 -3.25 23.22
C HIS A 53 3.73 -4.19 22.17
N SER A 54 4.80 -4.92 22.51
CA SER A 54 5.40 -5.91 21.62
C SER A 54 4.44 -7.07 21.31
N GLU A 55 3.69 -7.56 22.29
CA GLU A 55 2.69 -8.61 22.11
C GLU A 55 1.52 -8.14 21.24
N ALA A 56 1.06 -6.91 21.41
CA ALA A 56 0.05 -6.29 20.56
C ALA A 56 0.51 -6.17 19.10
N ILE A 57 1.77 -5.77 18.86
CA ILE A 57 2.35 -5.74 17.51
C ILE A 57 2.34 -7.13 16.88
N LEU A 58 2.87 -8.13 17.59
CA LEU A 58 2.94 -9.52 17.12
C LEU A 58 1.55 -10.08 16.81
N TYR A 59 0.58 -9.80 17.67
CA TYR A 59 -0.80 -10.24 17.49
C TYR A 59 -1.43 -9.61 16.25
N ASN A 60 -1.28 -8.30 16.05
CA ASN A 60 -1.79 -7.61 14.88
C ASN A 60 -1.11 -8.09 13.59
N GLN A 61 0.20 -8.31 13.61
CA GLN A 61 0.92 -8.88 12.46
C GLN A 61 0.41 -10.27 12.08
N ASN A 62 0.18 -11.13 13.07
CA ASN A 62 -0.35 -12.48 12.84
C ASN A 62 -1.78 -12.45 12.29
N ARG A 63 -2.64 -11.56 12.80
CA ARG A 63 -3.99 -11.37 12.26
C ARG A 63 -3.94 -10.90 10.81
N ASN A 64 -3.19 -9.83 10.53
CA ASN A 64 -3.04 -9.31 9.17
C ASN A 64 -2.52 -10.39 8.21
N LYS A 65 -1.56 -11.22 8.67
CA LYS A 65 -1.06 -12.36 7.89
C LYS A 65 -2.16 -13.38 7.61
N GLN A 66 -3.02 -13.67 8.58
CA GLN A 66 -4.14 -14.59 8.39
C GLN A 66 -5.17 -14.02 7.42
N ASP A 67 -5.54 -12.74 7.55
CA ASP A 67 -6.49 -12.07 6.65
C ASP A 67 -5.99 -12.11 5.20
N VAL A 68 -4.69 -11.90 4.97
CA VAL A 68 -4.08 -12.01 3.65
C VAL A 68 -4.12 -13.44 3.13
N LEU A 69 -3.89 -14.44 3.97
CA LEU A 69 -3.96 -15.86 3.57
C LEU A 69 -5.39 -16.24 3.18
N ASP A 70 -6.38 -15.78 3.93
CA ASP A 70 -7.80 -16.05 3.66
C ASP A 70 -8.23 -15.36 2.35
N GLN A 71 -7.86 -14.09 2.16
CA GLN A 71 -8.06 -13.39 0.87
C GLN A 71 -7.38 -14.09 -0.30
N THR A 72 -6.17 -14.60 -0.10
CA THR A 72 -5.43 -15.33 -1.16
C THR A 72 -6.14 -16.63 -1.52
N SER A 73 -6.71 -17.33 -0.54
CA SER A 73 -7.52 -18.53 -0.77
C SER A 73 -8.76 -18.23 -1.60
N ASP A 74 -9.49 -17.16 -1.26
CA ASP A 74 -10.69 -16.73 -1.99
C ASP A 74 -10.38 -16.35 -3.45
N ILE A 75 -9.29 -15.62 -3.68
CA ILE A 75 -8.84 -15.24 -5.03
C ILE A 75 -8.49 -16.49 -5.84
N LEU A 76 -7.78 -17.45 -5.25
CA LEU A 76 -7.41 -18.69 -5.93
C LEU A 76 -8.65 -19.49 -6.36
N GLU A 77 -9.67 -19.53 -5.50
CA GLU A 77 -10.93 -20.19 -5.81
C GLU A 77 -11.70 -19.47 -6.94
N GLN A 78 -11.73 -18.14 -6.93
CA GLN A 78 -12.30 -17.34 -8.02
C GLN A 78 -11.55 -17.54 -9.35
N GLN A 79 -10.21 -17.64 -9.32
CA GLN A 79 -9.41 -17.90 -10.51
C GLN A 79 -9.72 -19.29 -11.10
N LYS A 80 -9.89 -20.32 -10.26
CA LYS A 80 -10.29 -21.66 -10.68
C LYS A 80 -11.64 -21.67 -11.40
N MET A 81 -12.59 -20.88 -10.91
CA MET A 81 -13.92 -20.72 -11.53
C MET A 81 -13.84 -19.99 -12.88
N THR A 82 -12.98 -18.97 -12.98
CA THR A 82 -12.79 -18.17 -14.21
C THR A 82 -12.06 -18.96 -15.30
N ALA A 83 -11.01 -19.72 -14.94
CA ALA A 83 -10.29 -20.60 -15.86
C ALA A 83 -11.20 -21.66 -16.48
N ASN A 84 -12.10 -22.26 -15.68
CA ASN A 84 -13.10 -23.19 -16.20
C ASN A 84 -14.08 -22.50 -17.17
N HIS A 85 -14.47 -21.25 -16.91
CA HIS A 85 -15.34 -20.50 -17.80
C HIS A 85 -14.64 -20.13 -19.12
N ASP A 86 -13.33 -19.86 -19.11
CA ASP A 86 -12.57 -19.56 -20.33
C ASP A 86 -12.38 -20.80 -21.22
N ALA A 87 -12.21 -21.99 -20.64
CA ALA A 87 -12.24 -23.25 -21.40
C ALA A 87 -13.61 -23.47 -22.08
N ILE A 88 -14.71 -23.17 -21.37
CA ILE A 88 -16.07 -23.21 -21.93
C ILE A 88 -16.23 -22.17 -23.03
N LYS A 89 -15.76 -20.93 -22.85
CA LYS A 89 -15.79 -19.90 -23.90
C LYS A 89 -15.02 -20.33 -25.15
N GLN A 90 -13.88 -20.99 -25.01
CA GLN A 90 -13.10 -21.51 -26.13
C GLN A 90 -13.89 -22.60 -26.88
N SER A 91 -14.51 -23.54 -26.16
CA SER A 91 -15.38 -24.54 -26.81
C SER A 91 -16.61 -23.91 -27.50
N ILE A 92 -17.21 -22.87 -26.92
CA ILE A 92 -18.31 -22.12 -27.54
C ILE A 92 -17.83 -21.35 -28.78
N PHE A 93 -16.61 -20.83 -28.77
CA PHE A 93 -16.00 -20.15 -29.91
C PHE A 93 -15.80 -21.11 -31.09
N GLU A 94 -15.44 -22.37 -30.82
CA GLU A 94 -15.31 -23.43 -31.83
C GLU A 94 -16.67 -23.89 -32.39
N LEU A 95 -17.72 -23.84 -31.57
CA LEU A 95 -19.09 -24.16 -31.99
C LEU A 95 -19.78 -22.99 -32.72
N ARG A 96 -19.17 -21.81 -32.80
CA ARG A 96 -19.69 -20.69 -33.59
C ARG A 96 -19.79 -21.15 -35.05
N PRO A 97 -20.95 -21.00 -35.71
CA PRO A 97 -21.10 -21.44 -37.10
C PRO A 97 -20.08 -20.72 -37.97
N LYS A 98 -19.20 -21.50 -38.62
CA LYS A 98 -18.30 -20.97 -39.67
C LYS A 98 -19.20 -20.36 -40.74
N LYS A 99 -19.16 -19.03 -40.85
CA LYS A 99 -19.96 -18.26 -41.81
C LYS A 99 -19.63 -18.76 -43.22
N HIS A 100 -20.48 -19.60 -43.80
CA HIS A 100 -20.44 -19.87 -45.23
C HIS A 100 -20.78 -18.54 -45.94
N PRO A 101 -20.05 -18.15 -46.99
CA PRO A 101 -20.32 -16.90 -47.69
C PRO A 101 -21.66 -17.05 -48.41
N SER A 102 -22.70 -16.47 -47.84
CA SER A 102 -23.99 -16.28 -48.50
C SER A 102 -23.92 -14.96 -49.28
N ASP A 103 -24.44 -14.99 -50.52
CA ASP A 103 -24.38 -13.91 -51.51
C ASP A 103 -25.11 -12.60 -51.11
N ASN A 104 -25.65 -12.55 -49.90
CA ASN A 104 -26.15 -11.34 -49.27
C ASN A 104 -25.04 -10.41 -48.72
N SER A 105 -23.75 -10.79 -48.86
CA SER A 105 -22.61 -9.90 -48.55
C SER A 105 -22.65 -8.58 -49.33
N LYS A 106 -23.22 -8.56 -50.55
CA LYS A 106 -23.34 -7.33 -51.34
C LYS A 106 -24.33 -6.33 -50.75
N LEU A 107 -25.38 -6.78 -50.07
CA LEU A 107 -26.35 -5.87 -49.41
C LEU A 107 -25.78 -5.29 -48.11
N VAL A 108 -24.99 -6.06 -47.36
CA VAL A 108 -24.30 -5.53 -46.17
C VAL A 108 -23.23 -4.52 -46.59
N GLU A 109 -22.50 -4.80 -47.67
CA GLU A 109 -21.51 -3.87 -48.21
C GLU A 109 -22.15 -2.61 -48.81
N VAL A 110 -23.33 -2.71 -49.43
CA VAL A 110 -24.09 -1.54 -49.95
C VAL A 110 -24.71 -0.71 -48.82
N LEU A 111 -25.16 -1.34 -47.72
CA LEU A 111 -25.67 -0.61 -46.56
C LEU A 111 -24.55 0.08 -45.76
N ILE A 112 -23.35 -0.49 -45.71
CA ILE A 112 -22.16 0.16 -45.14
C ILE A 112 -21.59 1.24 -46.08
N LYS A 113 -21.73 1.08 -47.41
CA LYS A 113 -21.37 2.11 -48.41
C LYS A 113 -22.40 3.25 -48.52
N GLY A 114 -23.44 3.23 -47.70
CA GLY A 114 -24.49 4.24 -47.61
C GLY A 114 -24.38 5.16 -46.39
N LYS A 115 -23.16 5.41 -45.89
CA LYS A 115 -22.72 6.61 -45.16
C LYS A 115 -21.24 6.38 -44.89
N ALA A 116 -20.38 7.16 -45.53
CA ALA A 116 -19.00 7.25 -45.11
C ALA A 116 -19.00 7.57 -43.61
N VAL A 117 -18.60 6.60 -42.77
CA VAL A 117 -17.99 6.95 -41.48
C VAL A 117 -16.76 7.71 -41.91
N GLN A 118 -16.86 9.04 -41.79
CA GLN A 118 -15.75 9.94 -41.98
C GLN A 118 -14.57 9.31 -41.24
N SER A 119 -13.46 9.16 -41.96
CA SER A 119 -12.15 9.02 -41.33
C SER A 119 -12.15 9.95 -40.14
N GLN A 120 -12.26 9.40 -38.93
CA GLN A 120 -12.13 10.20 -37.73
C GLN A 120 -10.68 10.65 -37.77
N LYS A 121 -10.49 11.86 -38.31
CA LYS A 121 -9.34 12.70 -38.11
C LYS A 121 -9.00 12.50 -36.63
N SER A 122 -7.80 11.99 -36.35
CA SER A 122 -7.26 12.01 -35.00
C SER A 122 -7.18 13.48 -34.64
N GLU A 123 -8.27 13.99 -34.09
CA GLU A 123 -8.43 15.39 -33.76
C GLU A 123 -7.76 15.52 -32.41
N THR A 124 -6.57 16.11 -32.43
CA THR A 124 -5.82 16.39 -31.22
C THR A 124 -6.66 17.34 -30.37
N ILE A 125 -6.99 16.92 -29.16
CA ILE A 125 -7.73 17.75 -28.20
C ILE A 125 -6.74 18.58 -27.39
N ALA A 126 -7.15 19.76 -26.91
CA ALA A 126 -6.30 20.60 -26.07
C ALA A 126 -6.30 20.11 -24.61
N SER A 127 -7.45 19.67 -24.12
CA SER A 127 -7.64 19.11 -22.79
C SER A 127 -8.59 17.91 -22.81
N CYS A 128 -8.50 17.03 -21.80
CA CYS A 128 -9.49 15.98 -21.60
C CYS A 128 -10.90 16.53 -21.32
N GLU A 129 -11.04 17.77 -20.83
CA GLU A 129 -12.37 18.37 -20.64
C GLU A 129 -13.10 18.62 -21.97
N ASP A 130 -12.35 18.89 -23.04
CA ASP A 130 -12.90 19.21 -24.37
C ASP A 130 -13.46 17.98 -25.09
N GLU A 131 -13.28 16.79 -24.51
CA GLU A 131 -13.70 15.53 -25.11
C GLU A 131 -15.24 15.35 -25.05
N GLN A 132 -15.88 15.45 -26.22
CA GLN A 132 -17.33 15.47 -26.35
C GLN A 132 -17.99 14.11 -26.15
N THR A 133 -17.26 13.02 -26.36
CA THR A 133 -17.83 11.67 -26.26
C THR A 133 -18.05 11.24 -24.80
N LYS A 134 -17.42 11.93 -23.83
CA LYS A 134 -17.41 11.58 -22.40
C LYS A 134 -17.09 10.10 -22.15
N GLN A 135 -16.25 9.50 -23.01
CA GLN A 135 -15.75 8.14 -22.86
C GLN A 135 -14.32 8.15 -22.31
N SER A 136 -14.06 7.36 -21.28
CA SER A 136 -12.69 7.19 -20.77
C SER A 136 -11.87 6.36 -21.76
N GLY A 137 -10.62 6.75 -22.00
CA GLY A 137 -9.77 6.10 -22.98
C GLY A 137 -8.52 6.89 -23.34
N LEU A 138 -7.84 6.44 -24.40
CA LEU A 138 -6.64 7.09 -24.91
C LEU A 138 -6.98 8.20 -25.89
N TYR A 139 -6.40 9.37 -25.66
CA TYR A 139 -6.56 10.55 -26.51
C TYR A 139 -5.21 11.16 -26.83
N SER A 140 -5.14 11.85 -27.97
CA SER A 140 -3.95 12.60 -28.37
C SER A 140 -4.12 14.05 -27.96
N LEU A 141 -3.33 14.50 -26.98
CA LEU A 141 -3.33 15.88 -26.50
C LEU A 141 -2.29 16.71 -27.24
N SER A 142 -2.62 17.96 -27.55
CA SER A 142 -1.68 18.95 -28.12
C SER A 142 -1.88 20.29 -27.43
N VAL A 143 -0.94 20.66 -26.55
CA VAL A 143 -1.01 21.90 -25.75
C VAL A 143 -0.14 22.98 -26.39
N GLU A 144 -0.69 24.16 -26.70
CA GLU A 144 0.06 25.39 -27.06
C GLU A 144 1.26 25.20 -28.04
N ASN A 145 1.04 24.54 -29.18
CA ASN A 145 2.06 24.23 -30.20
C ASN A 145 3.17 23.24 -29.76
N SER A 146 2.99 22.53 -28.65
CA SER A 146 3.80 21.36 -28.32
C SER A 146 3.52 20.19 -29.25
N THR A 147 4.45 19.24 -29.29
CA THR A 147 4.25 17.97 -30.01
C THR A 147 3.12 17.19 -29.36
N ALA A 148 2.18 16.71 -30.18
CA ALA A 148 1.07 15.91 -29.66
C ALA A 148 1.58 14.63 -28.97
N PHE A 149 1.01 14.30 -27.82
CA PHE A 149 1.32 13.09 -27.06
C PHE A 149 0.05 12.38 -26.58
N GLN A 150 0.15 11.08 -26.34
CA GLN A 150 -0.97 10.29 -25.85
C GLN A 150 -1.12 10.41 -24.33
N VAL A 151 -2.36 10.51 -23.89
CA VAL A 151 -2.76 10.43 -22.48
C VAL A 151 -3.99 9.56 -22.31
N TYR A 152 -4.22 9.11 -21.09
CA TYR A 152 -5.49 8.49 -20.71
C TYR A 152 -6.39 9.53 -20.07
N CYS A 153 -7.56 9.78 -20.69
CA CYS A 153 -8.59 10.63 -20.12
C CYS A 153 -9.61 9.79 -19.36
N GLU A 154 -9.89 10.16 -18.11
CA GLU A 154 -10.97 9.59 -17.31
C GLU A 154 -12.19 10.53 -17.34
N GLN A 155 -13.28 10.04 -17.93
CA GLN A 155 -14.49 10.82 -18.19
C GLN A 155 -15.69 10.43 -17.32
N ARG A 156 -15.63 9.30 -16.61
CA ARG A 156 -16.76 8.77 -15.82
C ARG A 156 -16.73 9.20 -14.37
N LEU A 157 -15.54 9.45 -13.82
CA LEU A 157 -15.36 9.83 -12.43
C LEU A 157 -15.49 11.35 -12.27
N GLN A 158 -16.22 11.77 -11.23
CA GLN A 158 -16.29 13.17 -10.76
C GLN A 158 -16.53 14.22 -11.87
N GLY A 159 -17.41 13.93 -12.83
CA GLY A 159 -17.75 14.87 -13.92
C GLY A 159 -16.86 14.77 -15.17
N GLY A 160 -15.80 13.95 -15.12
CA GLY A 160 -14.90 13.72 -16.24
C GLY A 160 -13.86 14.82 -16.41
N GLY A 161 -13.18 14.83 -17.55
CA GLY A 161 -12.14 15.81 -17.88
C GLY A 161 -10.76 15.54 -17.26
N TRP A 162 -10.57 14.40 -16.60
CA TRP A 162 -9.35 14.12 -15.85
C TRP A 162 -8.28 13.51 -16.75
N ILE A 163 -7.07 14.07 -16.69
CA ILE A 163 -5.86 13.42 -17.23
C ILE A 163 -5.32 12.48 -16.14
N VAL A 164 -5.16 11.20 -16.46
CA VAL A 164 -4.58 10.22 -15.53
C VAL A 164 -3.06 10.27 -15.64
N ILE A 165 -2.40 10.71 -14.55
CA ILE A 165 -0.94 10.84 -14.47
C ILE A 165 -0.25 9.49 -14.19
N GLN A 166 -0.89 8.66 -13.37
CA GLN A 166 -0.38 7.37 -12.94
C GLN A 166 -1.56 6.40 -12.78
N ASN A 167 -1.36 5.14 -13.17
CA ASN A 167 -2.33 4.07 -12.94
C ASN A 167 -1.64 2.82 -12.40
N ARG A 168 -2.17 2.25 -11.30
CA ARG A 168 -1.68 1.04 -10.61
C ARG A 168 -2.85 0.15 -10.22
N PHE A 169 -2.77 -1.14 -10.50
CA PHE A 169 -3.82 -2.10 -10.14
C PHE A 169 -3.34 -3.56 -10.00
N ASP A 170 -2.26 -3.98 -10.66
CA ASP A 170 -1.83 -5.38 -10.68
C ASP A 170 -0.33 -5.62 -10.42
N GLY A 171 0.48 -4.56 -10.39
CA GLY A 171 1.93 -4.67 -10.22
C GLY A 171 2.68 -5.21 -11.43
N SER A 172 2.07 -5.24 -12.61
CA SER A 172 2.70 -5.70 -13.86
C SER A 172 3.86 -4.81 -14.33
N VAL A 173 3.91 -3.56 -13.88
CA VAL A 173 4.99 -2.63 -14.21
C VAL A 173 5.79 -2.31 -12.96
N ASP A 174 7.12 -2.44 -13.07
CA ASP A 174 8.05 -2.03 -12.01
C ASP A 174 8.15 -0.50 -11.95
N PHE A 175 7.96 0.07 -10.77
CA PHE A 175 8.06 1.50 -10.48
C PHE A 175 9.39 1.87 -9.79
N TYR A 176 10.25 0.90 -9.47
CA TYR A 176 11.59 1.18 -9.00
C TYR A 176 12.51 1.54 -10.18
N ARG A 177 12.40 2.79 -10.62
CA ARG A 177 13.01 3.30 -11.86
C ARG A 177 13.99 4.45 -11.64
N ASN A 178 14.82 4.72 -12.64
CA ASN A 178 15.78 5.81 -12.59
C ASN A 178 15.11 7.16 -12.93
N TRP A 179 15.86 8.26 -12.79
CA TRP A 179 15.36 9.61 -13.06
C TRP A 179 14.91 9.82 -14.52
N VAL A 180 15.61 9.25 -15.49
CA VAL A 180 15.29 9.39 -16.92
C VAL A 180 13.92 8.76 -17.22
N ASP A 181 13.66 7.58 -16.68
CA ASP A 181 12.38 6.89 -16.82
C ASP A 181 11.22 7.73 -16.23
N TYR A 182 11.43 8.35 -15.06
CA TYR A 182 10.43 9.24 -14.46
C TYR A 182 10.23 10.55 -15.24
N LYS A 183 11.29 11.05 -15.88
CA LYS A 183 11.24 12.23 -16.74
C LYS A 183 10.41 11.97 -18.00
N GLU A 184 10.66 10.87 -18.68
CA GLU A 184 10.05 10.51 -19.98
C GLU A 184 8.69 9.80 -19.85
N GLY A 185 8.51 9.01 -18.79
CA GLY A 185 7.36 8.13 -18.58
C GLY A 185 7.68 6.66 -18.90
N PHE A 186 6.93 5.74 -18.32
CA PHE A 186 7.08 4.30 -18.53
C PHE A 186 5.75 3.54 -18.34
N GLY A 187 5.71 2.29 -18.80
CA GLY A 187 4.52 1.43 -18.73
C GLY A 187 3.63 1.55 -19.97
N ASN A 188 2.36 1.16 -19.83
CA ASN A 188 1.37 1.16 -20.91
C ASN A 188 0.16 2.00 -20.51
N LEU A 189 -0.23 2.99 -21.32
CA LEU A 189 -1.37 3.87 -21.02
C LEU A 189 -2.72 3.12 -20.95
N SER A 190 -2.82 1.91 -21.50
CA SER A 190 -3.98 1.01 -21.33
C SER A 190 -3.85 0.04 -20.15
N GLY A 191 -2.75 0.11 -19.39
CA GLY A 191 -2.43 -0.74 -18.24
C GLY A 191 -1.84 0.09 -17.09
N GLU A 192 -0.80 -0.43 -16.44
CA GLU A 192 -0.05 0.34 -15.43
C GLU A 192 0.97 1.25 -16.10
N PHE A 193 1.05 2.51 -15.65
CA PHE A 193 1.99 3.47 -16.22
C PHE A 193 2.29 4.65 -15.31
N TRP A 194 3.37 5.33 -15.66
CA TRP A 194 3.74 6.68 -15.25
C TRP A 194 3.82 7.57 -16.49
N MET A 195 3.05 8.66 -16.54
CA MET A 195 2.93 9.51 -17.73
C MET A 195 4.23 10.21 -18.13
N GLY A 196 5.08 10.55 -17.16
CA GLY A 196 6.35 11.27 -17.36
C GLY A 196 6.28 12.74 -16.94
N LEU A 197 7.29 13.21 -16.22
CA LEU A 197 7.35 14.58 -15.69
C LEU A 197 7.37 15.65 -16.78
N GLU A 198 8.00 15.39 -17.93
CA GLU A 198 7.99 16.36 -19.05
C GLU A 198 6.56 16.61 -19.54
N LYS A 199 5.76 15.55 -19.68
CA LYS A 199 4.36 15.66 -20.13
C LYS A 199 3.50 16.34 -19.08
N ILE A 200 3.71 16.01 -17.79
CA ILE A 200 3.00 16.65 -16.66
C ILE A 200 3.30 18.16 -16.62
N HIS A 201 4.55 18.53 -16.85
CA HIS A 201 4.94 19.94 -16.94
C HIS A 201 4.27 20.65 -18.12
N LEU A 202 4.17 19.98 -19.28
CA LEU A 202 3.50 20.54 -20.47
C LEU A 202 2.01 20.78 -20.27
N VAL A 203 1.29 19.92 -19.54
CA VAL A 203 -0.15 20.09 -19.29
C VAL A 203 -0.47 21.10 -18.17
N GLY A 204 0.53 21.80 -17.63
CA GLY A 204 0.31 22.97 -16.77
C GLY A 204 -0.32 22.64 -15.41
N TRP A 205 0.19 21.64 -14.70
CA TRP A 205 -0.16 21.37 -13.29
C TRP A 205 0.72 22.14 -12.30
N PHE A 206 1.14 23.37 -12.64
CA PHE A 206 1.86 24.31 -11.77
C PHE A 206 1.52 25.76 -12.10
#